data_AF-A0A1S3JJE0-F1
#
_entry.id   AF-A0A1S3JJE0-F1
#
_cell.length_a   1.000
_cell.length_b   1.000
_cell.length_c   1.000
_cell.angle_alpha   90.00
_cell.angle_beta   90.00
_cell.angle_gamma   90.00
#
_symmetry.space_group_name_H-M   'P 1'
#
loop_
_entity.id
_entity.type
_entity.pdbx_description
1 polymer ?
#
loop_
_entity_poly.entity_id
_entity_poly.type
_entity_poly.pdbx_seq_one_letter_code
_entity_poly.pdbx_strand_id
1 'polypeptide(L)'
;MSFSKPTDSKAIIDGVKEFYGKQLTKSEDLKTGACSSGSRPPKYAQDAIDLIHKEVVSKYYGCGLVIPQCLTDMKILDLGSGSGRDVYALSKLVGKNGHVTGVDMTDEQLDVARKYMNYHADKFGYEKPNVAFVQGYIEKLLELGIPEGTFDIIVSNCVVNLSTDKKAVLQGAYSLLKEGGELYFSDVYADSDLPEKIRRLKVLWGEGLGGALWWQDLIKIAENVGFATPRLVNATQFPITNNELKKLVEGHQYVSAEYRLFKLPAKPSSPCQVIYKGGVLGSEETFQLDYRRQFKKNEPVNVDEQTANILQNTRFADWFIFNPLPDNQTQEVDKDGSLDPFLYIATKDIKAPNGGCPSAEAD
;
A
#
# COMPACT_ATOMS: atom_id res chain seq x y z
N MET A 1 -24.31 -8.76 3.83
CA MET A 1 -24.81 -7.48 3.26
C MET A 1 -24.31 -7.39 1.83
N SER A 2 -25.18 -7.20 0.84
CA SER A 2 -24.74 -7.06 -0.55
C SER A 2 -24.11 -5.68 -0.73
N PHE A 3 -22.82 -5.62 -1.08
CA PHE A 3 -22.20 -4.40 -1.60
C PHE A 3 -22.87 -4.09 -2.94
N SER A 4 -23.95 -3.30 -2.93
CA SER A 4 -24.65 -2.89 -4.15
C SER A 4 -23.71 -2.00 -4.94
N LYS A 5 -23.37 -2.42 -6.17
CA LYS A 5 -22.63 -1.58 -7.12
C LYS A 5 -23.32 -0.23 -7.24
N PRO A 6 -22.60 0.91 -7.20
CA PRO A 6 -23.19 2.20 -7.47
C PRO A 6 -23.92 2.13 -8.81
N THR A 7 -25.15 2.63 -8.87
CA THR A 7 -26.02 2.56 -10.07
C THR A 7 -25.46 3.27 -11.31
N ASP A 8 -24.28 3.90 -11.21
CA ASP A 8 -23.61 4.61 -12.30
C ASP A 8 -22.08 4.36 -12.34
N SER A 9 -21.66 3.11 -12.12
CA SER A 9 -20.23 2.71 -12.13
C SER A 9 -19.46 3.18 -13.37
N LYS A 10 -20.09 3.18 -14.55
CA LYS A 10 -19.47 3.66 -15.80
C LYS A 10 -19.16 5.15 -15.76
N ALA A 11 -20.10 6.02 -15.34
CA ALA A 11 -19.83 7.46 -15.30
C ALA A 11 -18.79 7.84 -14.25
N ILE A 12 -18.67 7.06 -13.17
CA ILE A 12 -17.59 7.23 -12.17
C ILE A 12 -16.25 6.91 -12.83
N ILE A 13 -16.12 5.74 -13.46
CA ILE A 13 -14.89 5.31 -14.13
C ILE A 13 -14.48 6.31 -15.21
N ASP A 14 -15.42 6.74 -16.06
CA ASP A 14 -15.17 7.74 -17.10
C ASP A 14 -14.72 9.08 -16.50
N GLY A 15 -15.34 9.50 -15.39
CA GLY A 15 -14.96 10.71 -14.66
C GLY A 15 -13.56 10.64 -14.04
N VAL A 16 -13.17 9.51 -13.46
CA VAL A 16 -11.81 9.30 -12.94
C VAL A 16 -10.80 9.27 -14.10
N LYS A 17 -11.12 8.59 -15.20
CA LYS A 17 -10.26 8.53 -16.40
C LYS A 17 -10.04 9.92 -16.99
N GLU A 18 -11.08 10.75 -17.09
CA GLU A 18 -10.98 12.12 -17.57
C GLU A 18 -10.15 13.00 -16.61
N PHE A 19 -10.39 12.88 -15.31
CA PHE A 19 -9.68 13.67 -14.29
C PHE A 19 -8.17 13.40 -14.30
N TYR A 20 -7.75 12.14 -14.23
CA TYR A 20 -6.33 11.75 -14.18
C TYR A 20 -5.63 11.72 -15.55
N GLY A 21 -6.40 11.57 -16.64
CA GLY A 21 -5.85 11.53 -18.01
C GLY A 21 -5.75 12.91 -18.68
N LYS A 22 -6.64 13.85 -18.34
CA LYS A 22 -6.77 15.12 -19.09
C LYS A 22 -6.79 16.38 -18.22
N GLN A 23 -7.34 16.33 -17.01
CA GLN A 23 -7.55 17.54 -16.20
C GLN A 23 -6.40 17.82 -15.23
N LEU A 24 -5.83 16.76 -14.63
CA LEU A 24 -4.63 16.87 -13.81
C LEU A 24 -3.43 17.20 -14.68
N THR A 25 -2.81 18.35 -14.42
CA THR A 25 -1.58 18.76 -15.11
C THR A 25 -0.40 18.84 -14.16
N LYS A 26 -0.64 19.13 -12.86
CA LYS A 26 0.38 19.18 -11.81
C LYS A 26 -0.15 18.65 -10.48
N SER A 27 0.74 18.25 -9.58
CA SER A 27 0.37 17.72 -8.26
C SER A 27 -0.35 18.73 -7.37
N GLU A 28 -0.17 20.05 -7.60
CA GLU A 28 -0.89 21.10 -6.87
C GLU A 28 -2.39 21.20 -7.22
N ASP A 29 -2.84 20.52 -8.28
CA ASP A 29 -4.25 20.49 -8.68
C ASP A 29 -5.11 19.65 -7.70
N LEU A 30 -4.49 18.84 -6.83
CA LEU A 30 -5.15 18.06 -5.77
C LEU A 30 -5.59 18.97 -4.62
N LYS A 31 -6.86 18.86 -4.19
CA LYS A 31 -7.48 19.79 -3.23
C LYS A 31 -7.47 19.31 -1.79
N THR A 32 -6.87 18.16 -1.52
CA THR A 32 -6.77 17.57 -0.19
C THR A 32 -5.32 17.29 0.19
N GLY A 33 -5.01 17.39 1.49
CA GLY A 33 -3.74 16.95 2.05
C GLY A 33 -3.63 15.43 2.19
N ALA A 34 -4.64 14.66 1.73
CA ALA A 34 -4.62 13.19 1.69
C ALA A 34 -3.35 12.68 0.98
N CYS A 35 -2.90 13.44 -0.01
CA CYS A 35 -1.73 13.17 -0.82
C CYS A 35 -0.43 13.81 -0.29
N SER A 36 -0.48 14.50 0.86
CA SER A 36 0.61 15.30 1.43
C SER A 36 1.05 14.77 2.81
N SER A 37 1.10 13.45 3.00
CA SER A 37 1.69 12.85 4.19
C SER A 37 3.18 13.22 4.24
N GLY A 38 3.51 14.19 5.11
CA GLY A 38 4.80 14.91 5.14
C GLY A 38 6.04 14.10 5.53
N SER A 39 6.04 12.78 5.37
CA SER A 39 7.21 11.93 5.56
C SER A 39 7.98 11.80 4.25
N ARG A 40 9.20 12.36 4.22
CA ARG A 40 10.14 12.14 3.11
C ARG A 40 10.39 10.63 2.92
N PRO A 41 10.42 10.11 1.68
CA PRO A 41 10.78 8.71 1.45
C PRO A 41 12.12 8.37 2.12
N PRO A 42 12.31 7.13 2.60
CA PRO A 42 13.62 6.67 3.06
C PRO A 42 14.70 6.92 2.01
N LYS A 43 15.95 7.12 2.45
CA LYS A 43 17.04 7.51 1.54
C LYS A 43 17.19 6.56 0.34
N TYR A 44 17.16 5.25 0.55
CA TYR A 44 17.28 4.27 -0.54
C TYR A 44 16.16 4.39 -1.58
N ALA A 45 14.95 4.77 -1.14
CA ALA A 45 13.81 5.00 -2.00
C ALA A 45 13.96 6.31 -2.77
N GLN A 46 14.40 7.37 -2.08
CA GLN A 46 14.69 8.65 -2.70
C GLN A 46 15.79 8.52 -3.76
N ASP A 47 16.86 7.79 -3.45
CA ASP A 47 17.98 7.53 -4.37
C ASP A 47 17.49 6.80 -5.64
N ALA A 48 16.48 5.92 -5.53
CA ALA A 48 15.84 5.29 -6.69
C ALA A 48 14.97 6.28 -7.49
N ILE A 49 14.16 7.10 -6.80
CA ILE A 49 13.30 8.12 -7.42
C ILE A 49 14.13 9.17 -8.18
N ASP A 50 15.27 9.58 -7.63
CA ASP A 50 16.15 10.61 -8.21
C ASP A 50 16.76 10.18 -9.55
N LEU A 51 16.73 8.88 -9.88
CA LEU A 51 17.19 8.34 -11.15
C LEU A 51 16.09 8.34 -12.24
N ILE A 52 14.84 8.54 -11.85
CA ILE A 52 13.68 8.45 -12.76
C ILE A 52 13.66 9.63 -13.72
N HIS A 53 13.23 9.38 -14.95
CA HIS A 53 13.08 10.41 -15.97
C HIS A 53 12.12 11.52 -15.51
N LYS A 54 12.51 12.79 -15.70
CA LYS A 54 11.75 13.95 -15.21
C LYS A 54 10.31 14.01 -15.71
N GLU A 55 10.06 13.62 -16.97
CA GLU A 55 8.70 13.59 -17.52
C GLU A 55 7.80 12.58 -16.77
N VAL A 56 8.34 11.41 -16.42
CA VAL A 56 7.62 10.42 -15.61
C VAL A 56 7.29 10.99 -14.23
N VAL A 57 8.28 11.57 -13.54
CA VAL A 57 8.05 12.18 -12.22
C VAL A 57 7.04 13.32 -12.28
N SER A 58 7.08 14.16 -13.32
CA SER A 58 6.20 15.33 -13.45
C SER A 58 4.74 14.99 -13.69
N LYS A 59 4.45 13.76 -14.16
CA LYS A 59 3.10 13.24 -14.41
C LYS A 59 2.66 12.23 -13.36
N TYR A 60 3.25 12.30 -12.16
CA TYR A 60 2.86 11.50 -11.02
C TYR A 60 1.90 12.27 -10.12
N TYR A 61 0.78 11.64 -9.78
CA TYR A 61 -0.31 12.25 -9.01
C TYR A 61 -0.66 11.49 -7.71
N GLY A 62 0.23 10.61 -7.24
CA GLY A 62 0.00 9.79 -6.04
C GLY A 62 0.51 10.40 -4.72
N CYS A 63 0.16 9.73 -3.61
CA CYS A 63 0.40 10.10 -2.22
C CYS A 63 1.69 9.46 -1.65
N GLY A 64 2.87 10.01 -1.85
CA GLY A 64 4.10 9.37 -1.32
C GLY A 64 4.45 8.06 -2.07
N LEU A 65 5.14 7.10 -1.44
CA LEU A 65 5.63 5.88 -2.11
C LEU A 65 5.40 4.65 -1.22
N VAL A 66 4.82 3.60 -1.80
CA VAL A 66 4.49 2.35 -1.12
C VAL A 66 5.57 1.31 -1.43
N ILE A 67 6.43 1.02 -0.45
CA ILE A 67 7.57 0.11 -0.61
C ILE A 67 7.58 -0.93 0.52
N PRO A 68 7.18 -2.18 0.24
CA PRO A 68 7.37 -3.25 1.19
C PRO A 68 8.84 -3.66 1.29
N GLN A 69 9.21 -4.35 2.37
CA GLN A 69 10.57 -4.87 2.54
C GLN A 69 10.84 -6.12 1.68
N CYS A 70 12.11 -6.53 1.59
CA CYS A 70 12.56 -7.75 0.93
C CYS A 70 12.18 -7.81 -0.56
N LEU A 71 12.61 -6.83 -1.36
CA LEU A 71 12.23 -6.69 -2.77
C LEU A 71 13.16 -7.37 -3.78
N THR A 72 14.38 -7.71 -3.38
CA THR A 72 15.39 -8.25 -4.29
C THR A 72 14.87 -9.43 -5.08
N ASP A 73 15.01 -9.36 -6.41
CA ASP A 73 14.60 -10.35 -7.39
C ASP A 73 13.08 -10.68 -7.42
N MET A 74 12.24 -9.89 -6.74
CA MET A 74 10.78 -10.10 -6.71
C MET A 74 10.09 -9.70 -8.02
N LYS A 75 8.97 -10.35 -8.32
CA LYS A 75 7.99 -9.91 -9.32
C LYS A 75 6.89 -9.09 -8.65
N ILE A 76 6.76 -7.84 -9.06
CA ILE A 76 5.82 -6.88 -8.49
C ILE A 76 4.78 -6.45 -9.51
N LEU A 77 3.52 -6.33 -9.08
CA LEU A 77 2.46 -5.64 -9.82
C LEU A 77 2.13 -4.32 -9.12
N ASP A 78 2.12 -3.22 -9.85
CA ASP A 78 1.66 -1.91 -9.40
C ASP A 78 0.28 -1.61 -9.99
N LEU A 79 -0.72 -1.43 -9.12
CA LEU A 79 -2.09 -1.11 -9.51
C LEU A 79 -2.27 0.40 -9.61
N GLY A 80 -2.72 0.89 -10.76
CA GLY A 80 -2.86 2.33 -11.01
C GLY A 80 -1.51 3.01 -11.19
N SER A 81 -0.66 2.44 -12.04
CA SER A 81 0.76 2.82 -12.14
C SER A 81 0.99 4.23 -12.69
N GLY A 82 -0.01 4.85 -13.31
CA GLY A 82 0.10 6.14 -13.99
C GLY A 82 1.27 6.15 -14.98
N SER A 83 2.06 7.23 -14.95
CA SER A 83 3.26 7.41 -15.76
C SER A 83 4.44 6.49 -15.37
N GLY A 84 4.30 5.69 -14.30
CA GLY A 84 5.23 4.64 -13.94
C GLY A 84 6.30 5.03 -12.93
N ARG A 85 6.17 6.14 -12.19
CA ARG A 85 7.16 6.54 -11.17
C ARG A 85 7.43 5.41 -10.18
N ASP A 86 6.38 4.81 -9.63
CA ASP A 86 6.51 3.78 -8.60
C ASP A 86 7.04 2.48 -9.22
N VAL A 87 6.57 2.12 -10.42
CA VAL A 87 7.12 1.01 -11.24
C VAL A 87 8.63 1.15 -11.45
N TYR A 88 9.12 2.33 -11.83
CA TYR A 88 10.55 2.55 -12.08
C TYR A 88 11.39 2.60 -10.79
N ALA A 89 10.86 3.17 -9.71
CA ALA A 89 11.50 3.11 -8.40
C ALA A 89 11.65 1.65 -7.95
N LEU A 90 10.56 0.87 -8.02
CA LEU A 90 10.55 -0.54 -7.67
C LEU A 90 11.46 -1.36 -8.59
N SER A 91 11.48 -1.09 -9.90
CA SER A 91 12.40 -1.71 -10.87
C SER A 91 13.87 -1.56 -10.46
N LYS A 92 14.24 -0.41 -9.88
CA LYS A 92 15.58 -0.20 -9.33
C LYS A 92 15.82 -1.03 -8.07
N LEU A 93 14.82 -1.11 -7.19
CA LEU A 93 14.92 -1.80 -5.89
C LEU A 93 14.87 -3.33 -6.00
N VAL A 94 14.11 -3.90 -6.94
CA VAL A 94 14.08 -5.34 -7.19
C VAL A 94 15.34 -5.84 -7.91
N GLY A 95 16.09 -4.94 -8.54
CA GLY A 95 17.31 -5.28 -9.27
C GLY A 95 17.05 -5.97 -10.62
N LYS A 96 18.14 -6.32 -11.30
CA LYS A 96 18.10 -6.80 -12.71
C LYS A 96 17.36 -8.12 -12.93
N ASN A 97 17.24 -8.99 -11.91
CA ASN A 97 16.51 -10.26 -12.05
C ASN A 97 15.06 -10.17 -11.57
N GLY A 98 14.70 -9.11 -10.85
CA GLY A 98 13.32 -8.81 -10.51
C GLY A 98 12.55 -8.23 -11.71
N HIS A 99 11.24 -8.12 -11.57
CA HIS A 99 10.37 -7.61 -12.62
C HIS A 99 9.24 -6.77 -12.03
N VAL A 100 8.84 -5.68 -12.70
CA VAL A 100 7.71 -4.86 -12.25
C VAL A 100 6.74 -4.62 -13.40
N THR A 101 5.47 -4.98 -13.19
CA THR A 101 4.38 -4.71 -14.12
C THR A 101 3.52 -3.58 -13.57
N GLY A 102 3.28 -2.53 -14.35
CA GLY A 102 2.27 -1.50 -14.05
C GLY A 102 0.97 -1.75 -14.79
N VAL A 103 -0.17 -1.59 -14.12
CA VAL A 103 -1.49 -1.57 -14.75
C VAL A 103 -2.11 -0.19 -14.58
N ASP A 104 -2.56 0.41 -15.68
CA ASP A 104 -3.32 1.67 -15.65
C ASP A 104 -4.42 1.67 -16.73
N MET A 105 -5.48 2.46 -16.52
CA MET A 105 -6.59 2.56 -17.46
C MET A 105 -6.41 3.68 -18.50
N THR A 106 -5.47 4.61 -18.28
CA THR A 106 -5.26 5.82 -19.08
C THR A 106 -4.13 5.63 -20.10
N ASP A 107 -4.44 5.80 -21.39
CA ASP A 107 -3.45 5.65 -22.46
C ASP A 107 -2.39 6.75 -22.39
N GLU A 108 -2.79 7.97 -22.03
CA GLU A 108 -1.89 9.13 -21.95
C GLU A 108 -0.79 8.95 -20.89
N GLN A 109 -1.08 8.27 -19.79
CA GLN A 109 -0.11 7.94 -18.75
C GLN A 109 0.79 6.79 -19.20
N LEU A 110 0.20 5.73 -19.76
CA LEU A 110 0.94 4.57 -20.23
C LEU A 110 1.88 4.89 -21.39
N ASP A 111 1.54 5.84 -22.25
CA ASP A 111 2.41 6.30 -23.33
C ASP A 111 3.70 6.91 -22.76
N VAL A 112 3.58 7.73 -21.72
CA VAL A 112 4.75 8.29 -21.00
C VAL A 112 5.54 7.18 -20.33
N ALA A 113 4.85 6.26 -19.64
CA ALA A 113 5.49 5.14 -18.96
C ALA A 113 6.31 4.31 -19.95
N ARG A 114 5.72 3.88 -21.06
CA ARG A 114 6.36 3.04 -22.10
C ARG A 114 7.50 3.76 -22.82
N LYS A 115 7.36 5.07 -23.08
CA LYS A 115 8.37 5.90 -23.75
C LYS A 115 9.74 5.84 -23.07
N TYR A 116 9.77 5.69 -21.74
CA TYR A 116 11.01 5.76 -20.96
C TYR A 116 11.57 4.41 -20.49
N MET A 117 11.06 3.28 -20.99
CA MET A 117 11.52 1.96 -20.54
C MET A 117 13.03 1.73 -20.78
N ASN A 118 13.50 2.02 -21.99
CA ASN A 118 14.92 1.86 -22.33
C ASN A 118 15.81 2.86 -21.58
N TYR A 119 15.34 4.11 -21.41
CA TYR A 119 16.05 5.11 -20.61
C TYR A 119 16.35 4.58 -19.20
N HIS A 120 15.36 4.00 -18.52
CA HIS A 120 15.55 3.48 -17.17
C HIS A 120 16.42 2.22 -17.14
N ALA A 121 16.27 1.32 -18.12
CA ALA A 121 17.17 0.16 -18.25
C ALA A 121 18.65 0.62 -18.35
N ASP A 122 18.94 1.55 -19.24
CA ASP A 122 20.29 2.11 -19.42
C ASP A 122 20.77 2.83 -18.15
N LYS A 123 19.91 3.67 -17.56
CA LYS A 123 20.21 4.43 -16.33
C LYS A 123 20.52 3.51 -15.14
N PHE A 124 19.89 2.34 -15.08
CA PHE A 124 20.09 1.37 -14.01
C PHE A 124 21.21 0.36 -14.31
N GLY A 125 21.73 0.33 -15.53
CA GLY A 125 22.77 -0.60 -15.98
C GLY A 125 22.24 -1.99 -16.32
N TYR A 126 21.00 -2.09 -16.81
CA TYR A 126 20.35 -3.33 -17.21
C TYR A 126 20.48 -3.54 -18.72
N GLU A 127 20.71 -4.78 -19.15
CA GLU A 127 20.81 -5.12 -20.59
C GLU A 127 19.49 -4.92 -21.34
N LYS A 128 18.36 -4.99 -20.63
CA LYS A 128 17.01 -4.79 -21.14
C LYS A 128 16.09 -4.26 -20.04
N PRO A 129 14.97 -3.61 -20.37
CA PRO A 129 13.97 -3.24 -19.37
C PRO A 129 13.47 -4.47 -18.62
N ASN A 130 13.40 -4.36 -17.29
CA ASN A 130 12.77 -5.33 -16.41
C ASN A 130 11.36 -4.88 -15.98
N VAL A 131 10.73 -4.02 -16.79
CA VAL A 131 9.37 -3.50 -16.54
C VAL A 131 8.43 -3.82 -17.69
N ALA A 132 7.13 -3.86 -17.40
CA ALA A 132 6.05 -3.97 -18.37
C ALA A 132 4.88 -3.05 -17.98
N PHE A 133 4.10 -2.60 -18.96
CA PHE A 133 2.96 -1.71 -18.74
C PHE A 133 1.73 -2.19 -19.51
N VAL A 134 0.69 -2.57 -18.77
CA VAL A 134 -0.55 -3.16 -19.29
C VAL A 134 -1.68 -2.15 -19.17
N GLN A 135 -2.42 -1.95 -20.26
CA GLN A 135 -3.64 -1.15 -20.23
C GLN A 135 -4.79 -1.99 -19.68
N GLY A 136 -5.51 -1.49 -18.68
CA GLY A 136 -6.57 -2.25 -18.06
C GLY A 136 -7.23 -1.56 -16.87
N TYR A 137 -8.34 -2.13 -16.42
CA TYR A 137 -9.02 -1.72 -15.20
C TYR A 137 -8.60 -2.63 -14.05
N ILE A 138 -8.31 -2.06 -12.89
CA ILE A 138 -7.89 -2.82 -11.70
C ILE A 138 -9.02 -3.71 -11.13
N GLU A 139 -10.28 -3.45 -11.51
CA GLU A 139 -11.43 -4.32 -11.23
C GLU A 139 -11.45 -5.59 -12.11
N LYS A 140 -10.67 -5.60 -13.19
CA LYS A 140 -10.70 -6.60 -14.25
C LYS A 140 -9.36 -7.29 -14.45
N LEU A 141 -8.56 -7.40 -13.38
CA LEU A 141 -7.20 -7.97 -13.43
C LEU A 141 -7.14 -9.36 -14.09
N LEU A 142 -8.15 -10.19 -13.88
CA LEU A 142 -8.23 -11.55 -14.45
C LEU A 142 -8.54 -11.56 -15.96
N GLU A 143 -8.99 -10.44 -16.51
CA GLU A 143 -9.22 -10.27 -17.95
C GLU A 143 -7.97 -9.76 -18.69
N LEU A 144 -6.90 -9.38 -17.97
CA LEU A 144 -5.70 -8.76 -18.56
C LEU A 144 -4.72 -9.77 -19.18
N GLY A 145 -5.06 -11.06 -19.19
CA GLY A 145 -4.20 -12.12 -19.73
C GLY A 145 -2.95 -12.41 -18.90
N ILE A 146 -2.92 -11.94 -17.65
CA ILE A 146 -1.85 -12.26 -16.70
C ILE A 146 -2.19 -13.59 -16.00
N PRO A 147 -1.31 -14.60 -16.01
CA PRO A 147 -1.57 -15.86 -15.31
C PRO A 147 -1.74 -15.67 -13.80
N GLU A 148 -2.60 -16.48 -13.19
CA GLU A 148 -2.71 -16.57 -11.74
C GLU A 148 -1.37 -17.00 -11.10
N GLY A 149 -1.11 -16.57 -9.87
CA GLY A 149 0.13 -16.92 -9.17
C GLY A 149 1.40 -16.35 -9.82
N THR A 150 1.32 -15.21 -10.50
CA THR A 150 2.47 -14.59 -11.18
C THR A 150 3.35 -13.78 -10.24
N PHE A 151 2.75 -13.00 -9.33
CA PHE A 151 3.46 -11.96 -8.57
C PHE A 151 3.76 -12.39 -7.15
N ASP A 152 4.93 -11.98 -6.67
CA ASP A 152 5.34 -12.11 -5.27
C ASP A 152 4.69 -11.00 -4.43
N ILE A 153 4.57 -9.80 -5.02
CA ILE A 153 4.07 -8.61 -4.34
C ILE A 153 3.13 -7.86 -5.28
N ILE A 154 2.00 -7.39 -4.76
CA ILE A 154 1.16 -6.40 -5.43
C ILE A 154 1.18 -5.15 -4.57
N VAL A 155 1.41 -4.00 -5.18
CA VAL A 155 1.35 -2.69 -4.53
C VAL A 155 0.27 -1.82 -5.13
N SER A 156 -0.18 -0.87 -4.34
CA SER A 156 -1.15 0.16 -4.76
C SER A 156 -1.00 1.37 -3.85
N ASN A 157 -1.14 2.57 -4.41
CA ASN A 157 -1.11 3.81 -3.65
C ASN A 157 -2.30 4.71 -4.03
N CYS A 158 -3.26 4.88 -3.11
CA CYS A 158 -4.42 5.78 -3.25
C CYS A 158 -5.37 5.51 -4.43
N VAL A 159 -5.32 4.33 -5.06
CA VAL A 159 -6.17 4.02 -6.24
C VAL A 159 -7.34 3.06 -5.98
N VAL A 160 -7.28 2.22 -4.93
CA VAL A 160 -8.35 1.24 -4.66
C VAL A 160 -9.65 1.96 -4.33
N ASN A 161 -9.58 3.10 -3.66
CA ASN A 161 -10.75 3.93 -3.38
C ASN A 161 -11.44 4.50 -4.62
N LEU A 162 -10.70 4.72 -5.71
CA LEU A 162 -11.27 5.17 -6.98
C LEU A 162 -12.06 4.05 -7.67
N SER A 163 -11.84 2.80 -7.27
CA SER A 163 -12.57 1.65 -7.78
C SER A 163 -14.01 1.61 -7.28
N THR A 164 -14.91 1.27 -8.19
CA THR A 164 -16.34 1.04 -7.88
C THR A 164 -16.64 -0.39 -7.41
N ASP A 165 -15.71 -1.33 -7.61
CA ASP A 165 -15.83 -2.74 -7.21
C ASP A 165 -14.56 -3.21 -6.49
N LYS A 166 -14.37 -2.71 -5.27
CA LYS A 166 -13.20 -2.98 -4.43
C LYS A 166 -13.02 -4.48 -4.14
N LYS A 167 -14.14 -5.22 -4.05
CA LYS A 167 -14.09 -6.68 -3.90
C LYS A 167 -13.47 -7.34 -5.13
N ALA A 168 -13.83 -6.91 -6.34
CA ALA A 168 -13.21 -7.42 -7.56
C ALA A 168 -11.71 -7.10 -7.64
N VAL A 169 -11.28 -5.91 -7.19
CA VAL A 169 -9.84 -5.55 -7.10
C VAL A 169 -9.10 -6.52 -6.17
N LEU A 170 -9.60 -6.71 -4.94
CA LEU A 170 -8.97 -7.61 -3.97
C LEU A 170 -8.98 -9.07 -4.46
N GLN A 171 -10.06 -9.52 -5.09
CA GLN A 171 -10.14 -10.86 -5.68
C GLN A 171 -9.13 -11.06 -6.80
N GLY A 172 -9.00 -10.09 -7.70
CA GLY A 172 -8.01 -10.12 -8.78
C GLY A 172 -6.59 -10.14 -8.24
N ALA A 173 -6.30 -9.29 -7.25
CA ALA A 173 -5.00 -9.29 -6.57
C ALA A 173 -4.69 -10.64 -5.92
N TYR A 174 -5.65 -11.23 -5.19
CA TYR A 174 -5.49 -12.54 -4.56
C TYR A 174 -5.17 -13.65 -5.58
N SER A 175 -5.89 -13.69 -6.70
CA SER A 175 -5.65 -14.68 -7.76
C SER A 175 -4.28 -14.51 -8.42
N LEU A 176 -3.84 -13.27 -8.66
CA LEU A 176 -2.54 -13.00 -9.30
C LEU A 176 -1.33 -13.19 -8.37
N LEU A 177 -1.54 -13.17 -7.04
CA LEU A 177 -0.49 -13.47 -6.07
C LEU A 177 -0.13 -14.96 -6.05
N LYS A 178 1.17 -15.26 -5.94
CA LYS A 178 1.67 -16.57 -5.53
C LYS A 178 1.19 -16.92 -4.12
N GLU A 179 1.18 -18.20 -3.78
CA GLU A 179 1.17 -18.59 -2.37
C GLU A 179 2.41 -18.00 -1.67
N GLY A 180 2.22 -17.42 -0.49
CA GLY A 180 3.23 -16.62 0.21
C GLY A 180 3.35 -15.17 -0.26
N GLY A 181 2.55 -14.77 -1.26
CA GLY A 181 2.55 -13.41 -1.81
C GLY A 181 1.82 -12.40 -0.92
N GLU A 182 2.09 -11.12 -1.16
CA GLU A 182 1.58 -9.99 -0.35
C GLU A 182 0.95 -8.91 -1.23
N LEU A 183 -0.25 -8.46 -0.87
CA LEU A 183 -0.79 -7.16 -1.28
C LEU A 183 -0.42 -6.13 -0.20
N TYR A 184 0.46 -5.19 -0.53
CA TYR A 184 0.93 -4.12 0.34
C TYR A 184 0.49 -2.77 -0.23
N PHE A 185 -0.41 -2.06 0.42
CA PHE A 185 -1.01 -0.86 -0.17
C PHE A 185 -1.35 0.22 0.86
N SER A 186 -1.35 1.46 0.40
CA SER A 186 -1.83 2.62 1.14
C SER A 186 -3.10 3.15 0.53
N ASP A 187 -4.10 3.48 1.35
CA ASP A 187 -5.30 4.17 0.91
C ASP A 187 -5.93 5.00 2.04
N VAL A 188 -6.96 5.77 1.69
CA VAL A 188 -7.76 6.55 2.63
C VAL A 188 -8.87 5.67 3.24
N TYR A 189 -9.08 5.77 4.55
CA TYR A 189 -10.14 5.07 5.26
C TYR A 189 -10.98 6.03 6.07
N ALA A 190 -12.28 5.76 6.10
CA ALA A 190 -13.25 6.45 6.95
C ALA A 190 -13.44 5.69 8.28
N ASP A 191 -13.81 6.44 9.31
CA ASP A 191 -14.18 5.92 10.63
C ASP A 191 -15.50 5.12 10.63
N SER A 192 -16.32 5.36 9.60
CA SER A 192 -17.70 4.90 9.47
C SER A 192 -18.06 4.61 8.02
N ASP A 193 -19.19 3.93 7.80
CA ASP A 193 -19.76 3.78 6.46
C ASP A 193 -20.27 5.14 5.96
N LEU A 194 -19.81 5.55 4.78
CA LEU A 194 -20.12 6.85 4.21
C LEU A 194 -21.53 6.88 3.60
N PRO A 195 -22.35 7.90 3.90
CA PRO A 195 -23.65 8.09 3.28
C PRO A 195 -23.58 8.19 1.75
N GLU A 196 -24.61 7.69 1.06
CA GLU A 196 -24.74 7.79 -0.41
C GLU A 196 -24.57 9.21 -0.96
N LYS A 197 -25.01 10.22 -0.20
CA LYS A 197 -24.84 11.64 -0.56
C LYS A 197 -23.36 12.04 -0.70
N ILE A 198 -22.45 11.43 0.08
CA ILE A 198 -21.00 11.66 0.00
C ILE A 198 -20.43 10.85 -1.17
N ARG A 199 -20.81 9.57 -1.28
CA ARG A 199 -20.33 8.65 -2.33
C ARG A 199 -20.63 9.13 -3.75
N ARG A 200 -21.74 9.86 -3.95
CA ARG A 200 -22.16 10.38 -5.27
C ARG A 200 -21.47 11.69 -5.69
N LEU A 201 -20.75 12.35 -4.79
CA LEU A 201 -20.09 13.61 -5.09
C LEU A 201 -18.80 13.34 -5.87
N LYS A 202 -18.83 13.61 -7.19
CA LYS A 202 -17.68 13.39 -8.10
C LYS A 202 -16.38 14.01 -7.60
N VAL A 203 -16.45 15.21 -7.02
CA VAL A 203 -15.27 15.90 -6.47
C VAL A 203 -14.65 15.13 -5.30
N LEU A 204 -15.46 14.57 -4.40
CA LEU A 204 -14.96 13.76 -3.29
C LEU A 204 -14.45 12.41 -3.77
N TRP A 205 -15.09 11.82 -4.78
CA TRP A 205 -14.63 10.56 -5.38
C TRP A 205 -13.26 10.72 -6.03
N GLY A 206 -13.04 11.79 -6.81
CA GLY A 206 -11.75 12.06 -7.45
C GLY A 206 -10.60 12.28 -6.47
N GLU A 207 -10.89 12.80 -5.28
CA GLU A 207 -9.96 12.98 -4.17
C GLU A 207 -9.80 11.70 -3.29
N GLY A 208 -10.39 10.57 -3.69
CA GLY A 208 -10.35 9.32 -2.92
C GLY A 208 -11.21 9.29 -1.65
N LEU A 209 -11.82 10.42 -1.26
CA LEU A 209 -12.64 10.55 -0.05
C LEU A 209 -14.02 9.91 -0.20
N GLY A 210 -14.72 10.19 -1.31
CA GLY A 210 -16.07 9.68 -1.56
C GLY A 210 -16.11 8.16 -1.78
N GLY A 211 -15.00 7.61 -2.26
CA GLY A 211 -14.80 6.18 -2.45
C GLY A 211 -14.21 5.47 -1.24
N ALA A 212 -13.83 6.19 -0.18
CA ALA A 212 -13.15 5.62 0.98
C ALA A 212 -13.96 4.47 1.62
N LEU A 213 -13.25 3.41 1.98
CA LEU A 213 -13.83 2.32 2.75
C LEU A 213 -13.94 2.72 4.22
N TRP A 214 -15.00 2.26 4.87
CA TRP A 214 -14.94 2.05 6.31
C TRP A 214 -13.86 1.01 6.59
N TRP A 215 -12.92 1.31 7.49
CA TRP A 215 -11.78 0.43 7.76
C TRP A 215 -12.18 -1.02 8.11
N GLN A 216 -13.34 -1.22 8.76
CA GLN A 216 -13.84 -2.57 9.07
C GLN A 216 -14.27 -3.36 7.83
N ASP A 217 -14.74 -2.68 6.79
CA ASP A 217 -15.18 -3.34 5.56
C ASP A 217 -13.99 -3.86 4.76
N LEU A 218 -12.81 -3.25 4.85
CA LEU A 218 -11.58 -3.83 4.30
C LEU A 218 -11.34 -5.24 4.87
N ILE A 219 -11.41 -5.37 6.19
CA ILE A 219 -11.15 -6.63 6.90
C ILE A 219 -12.14 -7.69 6.41
N LYS A 220 -13.43 -7.37 6.41
CA LYS A 220 -14.48 -8.28 5.93
C LYS A 220 -14.27 -8.67 4.47
N ILE A 221 -13.94 -7.73 3.59
CA ILE A 221 -13.73 -8.04 2.17
C ILE A 221 -12.51 -8.94 1.99
N ALA A 222 -11.40 -8.63 2.66
CA ALA A 222 -10.16 -9.39 2.60
C ALA A 222 -10.37 -10.86 3.06
N GLU A 223 -11.04 -11.06 4.19
CA GLU A 223 -11.39 -12.39 4.70
C GLU A 223 -12.31 -13.15 3.73
N ASN A 224 -13.33 -12.48 3.17
CA ASN A 224 -14.23 -13.09 2.20
C ASN A 224 -13.55 -13.50 0.88
N VAL A 225 -12.46 -12.83 0.51
CA VAL A 225 -11.65 -13.16 -0.67
C VAL A 225 -10.68 -14.31 -0.37
N GLY A 226 -10.26 -14.47 0.88
CA GLY A 226 -9.36 -15.53 1.34
C GLY A 226 -7.96 -15.06 1.74
N PHE A 227 -7.73 -13.75 1.87
CA PHE A 227 -6.52 -13.23 2.48
C PHE A 227 -6.46 -13.61 3.97
N ALA A 228 -5.26 -13.79 4.50
CA ALA A 228 -5.05 -13.80 5.95
C ALA A 228 -5.47 -12.44 6.55
N THR A 229 -5.74 -12.44 7.86
CA THR A 229 -6.14 -11.23 8.60
C THR A 229 -5.21 -10.05 8.24
N PRO A 230 -5.77 -8.93 7.72
CA PRO A 230 -4.97 -7.76 7.36
C PRO A 230 -4.11 -7.27 8.52
N ARG A 231 -2.90 -6.80 8.23
CA ARG A 231 -2.02 -6.17 9.22
C ARG A 231 -1.87 -4.69 8.92
N LEU A 232 -2.21 -3.85 9.89
CA LEU A 232 -1.98 -2.41 9.83
C LEU A 232 -0.48 -2.13 10.03
N VAL A 233 0.16 -1.44 9.10
CA VAL A 233 1.60 -1.14 9.15
C VAL A 233 1.83 0.26 9.70
N ASN A 234 1.09 1.23 9.17
CA ASN A 234 1.15 2.62 9.56
C ASN A 234 -0.19 3.30 9.27
N ALA A 235 -0.48 4.39 9.97
CA ALA A 235 -1.54 5.31 9.58
C ALA A 235 -1.18 6.74 9.98
N THR A 236 -1.69 7.70 9.21
CA THR A 236 -1.45 9.12 9.38
C THR A 236 -2.76 9.90 9.21
N GLN A 237 -2.93 10.95 10.02
CA GLN A 237 -3.96 11.95 9.77
C GLN A 237 -3.47 12.93 8.72
N PHE A 238 -4.41 13.46 7.95
CA PHE A 238 -4.13 14.51 6.98
C PHE A 238 -5.22 15.57 7.03
N PRO A 239 -4.87 16.85 6.77
CA PRO A 239 -5.86 17.90 6.73
C PRO A 239 -6.63 17.91 5.40
N ILE A 240 -7.95 18.06 5.49
CA ILE A 240 -8.78 18.49 4.35
C ILE A 240 -8.74 20.01 4.32
N THR A 241 -7.88 20.56 3.46
CA THR A 241 -7.56 22.01 3.41
C THR A 241 -8.63 22.82 2.70
N ASN A 242 -9.36 22.24 1.75
CA ASN A 242 -10.46 22.90 1.07
C ASN A 242 -11.70 23.01 1.99
N ASN A 243 -12.11 24.25 2.30
CA ASN A 243 -13.23 24.53 3.20
C ASN A 243 -14.59 24.02 2.67
N GLU A 244 -14.80 23.98 1.35
CA GLU A 244 -16.03 23.43 0.77
C GLU A 244 -16.07 21.91 0.95
N LEU A 245 -14.97 21.22 0.66
CA LEU A 245 -14.86 19.77 0.88
C LEU A 245 -15.01 19.42 2.35
N LYS A 246 -14.41 20.20 3.25
CA LYS A 246 -14.51 20.01 4.70
C LYS A 246 -15.96 20.07 5.20
N LYS A 247 -16.79 20.97 4.65
CA LYS A 247 -18.22 21.04 4.96
C LYS A 247 -18.99 19.83 4.45
N LEU A 248 -18.62 19.31 3.27
CA LEU A 248 -19.29 18.16 2.67
C LEU A 248 -19.07 16.85 3.43
N VAL A 249 -17.93 16.73 4.12
CA VAL A 249 -17.56 15.54 4.90
C VAL A 249 -17.66 15.75 6.42
N GLU A 250 -18.32 16.83 6.85
CA GLU A 250 -18.52 17.12 8.26
C GLU A 250 -19.20 15.94 8.99
N GLY A 251 -18.64 15.57 10.15
CA GLY A 251 -19.09 14.41 10.93
C GLY A 251 -18.45 13.07 10.55
N HIS A 252 -17.53 13.06 9.57
CA HIS A 252 -16.75 11.87 9.21
C HIS A 252 -15.26 12.15 9.35
N GLN A 253 -14.53 11.21 9.94
CA GLN A 253 -13.07 11.28 10.05
C GLN A 253 -12.40 10.41 8.99
N TYR A 254 -11.24 10.85 8.51
CA TYR A 254 -10.44 10.16 7.49
C TYR A 254 -9.00 10.02 7.94
N VAL A 255 -8.40 8.90 7.59
CA VAL A 255 -6.98 8.61 7.82
C VAL A 255 -6.40 7.96 6.56
N SER A 256 -5.11 8.22 6.28
CA SER A 256 -4.36 7.40 5.32
C SER A 256 -3.75 6.24 6.10
N ALA A 257 -3.97 5.01 5.66
CA ALA A 257 -3.43 3.82 6.32
C ALA A 257 -2.78 2.88 5.31
N GLU A 258 -1.66 2.30 5.74
CA GLU A 258 -0.92 1.26 5.03
C GLU A 258 -1.26 -0.10 5.63
N TYR A 259 -1.75 -0.99 4.78
CA TYR A 259 -2.05 -2.38 5.15
C TYR A 259 -1.23 -3.35 4.33
N ARG A 260 -1.01 -4.52 4.92
CA ARG A 260 -0.54 -5.72 4.22
C ARG A 260 -1.46 -6.90 4.40
N LEU A 261 -1.74 -7.58 3.30
CA LEU A 261 -2.63 -8.72 3.19
C LEU A 261 -1.86 -9.86 2.53
N PHE A 262 -1.74 -10.99 3.23
CA PHE A 262 -0.99 -12.15 2.74
C PHE A 262 -1.90 -13.22 2.17
N LYS A 263 -1.47 -13.83 1.06
CA LYS A 263 -2.03 -15.09 0.56
C LYS A 263 -1.21 -16.23 1.14
N LEU A 264 -1.65 -16.78 2.27
CA LEU A 264 -0.94 -17.86 2.96
C LEU A 264 -1.47 -19.24 2.57
N PRO A 265 -0.65 -20.29 2.65
CA PRO A 265 -1.13 -21.66 2.49
C PRO A 265 -2.13 -22.01 3.60
N ALA A 266 -3.04 -22.94 3.30
CA ALA A 266 -4.10 -23.36 4.23
C ALA A 266 -3.57 -24.09 5.48
N LYS A 267 -2.33 -24.60 5.44
CA LYS A 267 -1.74 -25.33 6.57
C LYS A 267 -1.22 -24.32 7.61
N PRO A 268 -1.74 -24.34 8.85
CA PRO A 268 -1.26 -23.43 9.89
C PRO A 268 0.14 -23.83 10.36
N SER A 269 0.93 -22.82 10.73
CA SER A 269 2.19 -23.01 11.45
C SER A 269 1.95 -23.11 12.96
N SER A 270 2.88 -23.71 13.69
CA SER A 270 2.84 -23.69 15.16
C SER A 270 3.53 -22.43 15.70
N PRO A 271 3.10 -21.92 16.87
CA PRO A 271 3.84 -20.88 17.58
C PRO A 271 5.31 -21.28 17.76
N CYS A 272 6.22 -20.32 17.59
CA CYS A 272 7.65 -20.57 17.63
C CYS A 272 8.40 -19.35 18.15
N GLN A 273 9.68 -19.52 18.43
CA GLN A 273 10.60 -18.39 18.64
C GLN A 273 11.28 -18.06 17.31
N VAL A 274 11.35 -16.77 16.99
CA VAL A 274 12.02 -16.27 15.79
C VAL A 274 13.17 -15.34 16.15
N ILE A 275 14.21 -15.33 15.32
CA ILE A 275 15.32 -14.39 15.40
C ILE A 275 15.50 -13.75 14.03
N TYR A 276 15.40 -12.42 13.96
CA TYR A 276 15.69 -11.68 12.73
C TYR A 276 17.21 -11.61 12.49
N LYS A 277 17.65 -11.99 11.30
CA LYS A 277 19.08 -12.03 10.93
C LYS A 277 19.67 -10.64 10.64
N GLY A 278 18.85 -9.64 10.33
CA GLY A 278 19.32 -8.34 9.87
C GLY A 278 19.63 -8.29 8.37
N GLY A 279 19.95 -7.09 7.89
CA GLY A 279 20.50 -6.88 6.54
C GLY A 279 19.48 -6.68 5.41
N VAL A 280 18.18 -6.68 5.70
CA VAL A 280 17.17 -6.25 4.73
C VAL A 280 17.35 -4.74 4.46
N LEU A 281 17.38 -4.34 3.19
CA LEU A 281 17.50 -2.94 2.79
C LEU A 281 16.40 -2.08 3.45
N GLY A 282 16.80 -1.02 4.16
CA GLY A 282 15.89 -0.14 4.90
C GLY A 282 15.32 -0.74 6.19
N SER A 283 15.79 -1.91 6.59
CA SER A 283 15.41 -2.62 7.81
C SER A 283 16.60 -3.39 8.39
N GLU A 284 17.81 -2.86 8.24
CA GLU A 284 19.06 -3.58 8.47
C GLU A 284 19.19 -4.07 9.92
N GLU A 285 18.72 -3.26 10.88
CA GLU A 285 18.80 -3.51 12.32
C GLU A 285 17.46 -3.91 12.95
N THR A 286 16.34 -3.53 12.34
CA THR A 286 15.01 -3.84 12.86
C THR A 286 14.04 -4.06 11.70
N PHE A 287 13.37 -5.22 11.71
CA PHE A 287 12.34 -5.56 10.74
C PHE A 287 10.95 -5.26 11.35
N GLN A 288 10.22 -4.34 10.74
CA GLN A 288 8.84 -4.05 11.11
C GLN A 288 7.87 -4.85 10.24
N LEU A 289 7.21 -5.84 10.83
CA LEU A 289 6.16 -6.60 10.15
C LEU A 289 4.86 -5.80 10.11
N ASP A 290 4.47 -5.19 11.22
CA ASP A 290 3.28 -4.37 11.33
C ASP A 290 3.46 -3.33 12.44
N TYR A 291 2.44 -2.57 12.80
CA TYR A 291 2.59 -1.53 13.82
C TYR A 291 2.93 -2.06 15.21
N ARG A 292 2.71 -3.36 15.49
CA ARG A 292 2.97 -4.01 16.78
C ARG A 292 4.21 -4.87 16.77
N ARG A 293 4.47 -5.56 15.67
CA ARG A 293 5.50 -6.59 15.56
C ARG A 293 6.74 -6.01 14.89
N GLN A 294 7.74 -5.78 15.73
CA GLN A 294 9.08 -5.37 15.34
C GLN A 294 10.08 -6.40 15.85
N PHE A 295 11.04 -6.77 14.99
CA PHE A 295 12.06 -7.75 15.29
C PHE A 295 13.41 -7.08 15.20
N LYS A 296 14.06 -6.90 16.34
CA LYS A 296 15.45 -6.42 16.38
C LYS A 296 16.38 -7.55 15.97
N LYS A 297 17.43 -7.18 15.25
CA LYS A 297 18.45 -8.11 14.77
C LYS A 297 19.07 -8.89 15.93
N ASN A 298 19.19 -10.19 15.76
CA ASN A 298 19.76 -11.14 16.73
C ASN A 298 19.02 -11.23 18.08
N GLU A 299 17.85 -10.61 18.23
CA GLU A 299 17.03 -10.75 19.44
C GLU A 299 15.96 -11.83 19.23
N PRO A 300 15.85 -12.83 20.14
CA PRO A 300 14.81 -13.84 20.08
C PRO A 300 13.45 -13.25 20.50
N VAL A 301 12.43 -13.50 19.68
CA VAL A 301 11.05 -13.06 19.92
C VAL A 301 10.13 -14.26 19.77
N ASN A 302 9.27 -14.52 20.76
CA ASN A 302 8.23 -15.52 20.62
C ASN A 302 7.09 -14.96 19.78
N VAL A 303 6.58 -15.77 18.86
CA VAL A 303 5.48 -15.38 17.98
C VAL A 303 4.38 -16.42 18.01
N ASP A 304 3.15 -15.94 17.80
CA ASP A 304 1.96 -16.78 17.67
C ASP A 304 1.96 -17.56 16.34
N GLU A 305 0.94 -18.40 16.16
CA GLU A 305 0.77 -19.21 14.95
C GLU A 305 0.62 -18.37 13.69
N GLN A 306 -0.08 -17.22 13.77
CA GLN A 306 -0.35 -16.38 12.60
C GLN A 306 0.92 -15.70 12.11
N THR A 307 1.67 -15.10 13.03
CA THR A 307 2.93 -14.43 12.72
C THR A 307 3.98 -15.45 12.28
N ALA A 308 4.05 -16.62 12.92
CA ALA A 308 4.89 -17.72 12.47
C ALA A 308 4.54 -18.14 11.03
N ASN A 309 3.25 -18.29 10.71
CA ASN A 309 2.79 -18.68 9.37
C ASN A 309 3.22 -17.65 8.30
N ILE A 310 3.08 -16.36 8.58
CA ILE A 310 3.55 -15.28 7.70
C ILE A 310 5.06 -15.36 7.50
N LEU A 311 5.83 -15.41 8.60
CA LEU A 311 7.29 -15.36 8.51
C LEU A 311 7.87 -16.61 7.81
N GLN A 312 7.27 -17.78 8.00
CA GLN A 312 7.75 -19.05 7.42
C GLN A 312 7.36 -19.26 5.96
N ASN A 313 6.19 -18.77 5.55
CA ASN A 313 5.62 -19.09 4.24
C ASN A 313 5.63 -17.93 3.24
N THR A 314 6.41 -16.88 3.52
CA THR A 314 6.58 -15.74 2.61
C THR A 314 8.06 -15.53 2.30
N ARG A 315 8.38 -14.56 1.44
CA ARG A 315 9.75 -14.12 1.16
C ARG A 315 10.56 -13.68 2.39
N PHE A 316 9.94 -13.55 3.55
CA PHE A 316 10.62 -13.22 4.80
C PHE A 316 11.36 -14.41 5.41
N ALA A 317 11.03 -15.65 5.06
CA ALA A 317 11.58 -16.84 5.70
C ALA A 317 13.12 -16.86 5.73
N ASP A 318 13.75 -16.43 4.64
CA ASP A 318 15.21 -16.40 4.51
C ASP A 318 15.88 -15.43 5.50
N TRP A 319 15.14 -14.46 6.03
CA TRP A 319 15.61 -13.41 6.92
C TRP A 319 15.42 -13.74 8.40
N PHE A 320 14.79 -14.88 8.72
CA PHE A 320 14.52 -15.31 10.08
C PHE A 320 15.11 -16.70 10.37
N ILE A 321 15.43 -16.92 11.64
CA ILE A 321 15.74 -18.24 12.21
C ILE A 321 14.53 -18.65 13.03
N PHE A 322 14.10 -19.91 12.92
CA PHE A 322 12.93 -20.45 13.60
C PHE A 322 13.35 -21.55 14.58
N ASN A 323 13.00 -21.36 15.85
CA ASN A 323 13.29 -22.29 16.94
C ASN A 323 11.97 -22.74 17.60
N PRO A 324 11.92 -23.97 18.17
CA PRO A 324 10.82 -24.35 19.06
C PRO A 324 10.66 -23.37 20.23
N LEU A 325 9.44 -23.23 20.75
CA LEU A 325 9.23 -22.47 21.99
C LEU A 325 9.95 -23.16 23.16
N PRO A 326 10.59 -22.40 24.07
CA PRO A 326 11.17 -22.98 25.29
C PRO A 326 10.10 -23.64 26.17
N ASP A 327 10.44 -24.78 26.80
CA ASP A 327 9.54 -25.67 27.56
C ASP A 327 8.76 -25.02 28.74
N ASN A 328 8.98 -23.73 29.05
CA ASN A 328 8.37 -23.00 30.16
C ASN A 328 7.82 -21.61 29.81
N GLN A 329 7.65 -21.27 28.53
CA GLN A 329 7.08 -19.98 28.13
C GLN A 329 5.66 -20.14 27.60
N THR A 330 4.70 -19.48 28.27
CA THR A 330 3.34 -19.32 27.76
C THR A 330 3.37 -18.60 26.43
N GLN A 331 2.54 -19.07 25.49
CA GLN A 331 2.26 -18.36 24.24
C GLN A 331 2.01 -16.88 24.55
N GLU A 332 2.69 -15.97 23.87
CA GLU A 332 2.11 -14.64 23.67
C GLU A 332 0.86 -14.86 22.83
N VAL A 333 -0.29 -14.96 23.50
CA VAL A 333 -1.56 -14.83 22.82
C VAL A 333 -1.60 -13.38 22.36
N ASP A 334 -1.48 -13.15 21.06
CA ASP A 334 -1.83 -11.87 20.47
C ASP A 334 -3.30 -11.66 20.83
N LYS A 335 -3.54 -10.86 21.88
CA LYS A 335 -4.88 -10.33 22.14
C LYS A 335 -5.08 -9.36 21.00
N ASP A 336 -5.61 -9.83 19.86
CA ASP A 336 -5.85 -9.06 18.65
C ASP A 336 -6.09 -7.60 18.99
N GLY A 337 -5.02 -6.81 18.98
CA GLY A 337 -5.14 -5.39 19.20
C GLY A 337 -5.99 -4.85 18.05
N SER A 338 -6.48 -3.63 18.20
CA SER A 338 -7.32 -3.07 17.16
C SER A 338 -6.56 -2.94 15.84
N LEU A 339 -7.14 -3.45 14.75
CA LEU A 339 -6.75 -3.10 13.38
C LEU A 339 -7.24 -1.69 13.00
N ASP A 340 -7.89 -1.00 13.94
CA ASP A 340 -8.40 0.36 13.79
C ASP A 340 -7.25 1.37 13.60
N PRO A 341 -7.16 1.98 12.41
CA PRO A 341 -6.13 2.99 12.12
C PRO A 341 -6.35 4.29 12.91
N PHE A 342 -7.57 4.58 13.37
CA PHE A 342 -7.87 5.75 14.21
C PHE A 342 -7.34 5.55 15.62
N LEU A 343 -7.52 4.36 16.19
CA LEU A 343 -6.95 4.01 17.50
C LEU A 343 -5.42 4.05 17.45
N TYR A 344 -4.82 3.53 16.37
CA TYR A 344 -3.37 3.58 16.18
C TYR A 344 -2.84 5.02 16.28
N ILE A 345 -3.45 5.95 15.55
CA ILE A 345 -3.02 7.36 15.55
C ILE A 345 -3.17 7.97 16.95
N ALA A 346 -4.30 7.76 17.61
CA ALA A 346 -4.52 8.26 18.97
C ALA A 346 -3.45 7.76 19.96
N THR A 347 -3.00 6.50 19.83
CA THR A 347 -1.93 5.97 20.69
C THR A 347 -0.53 6.48 20.33
N LYS A 348 -0.29 6.87 19.08
CA LYS A 348 0.96 7.47 18.61
C LYS A 348 1.12 8.87 19.19
N ASP A 349 0.05 9.67 19.17
CA ASP A 349 0.05 11.05 19.68
C ASP A 349 0.29 11.11 21.20
N ILE A 350 -0.20 10.12 21.96
CA ILE A 350 0.05 10.03 23.41
C ILE A 350 1.53 9.73 23.73
N LYS A 351 2.24 9.02 22.83
CA LYS A 351 3.66 8.65 23.02
C LYS A 351 4.65 9.69 22.53
N ALA A 352 4.21 10.72 21.79
CA ALA A 352 5.05 11.86 21.45
C ALA A 352 5.18 12.76 22.70
N PRO A 353 6.38 12.93 23.29
CA PRO A 353 6.52 13.80 24.44
C PRO A 353 6.11 15.22 24.06
N ASN A 354 5.33 15.88 24.92
CA ASN A 354 5.06 17.31 24.87
C ASN A 354 6.39 18.07 24.82
N GLY A 355 6.88 18.34 23.60
CA GLY A 355 7.95 19.29 23.32
C GLY A 355 7.44 20.71 23.52
N GLY A 356 7.05 21.02 24.76
CA GLY A 356 6.79 22.39 25.19
C GLY A 356 8.13 23.11 25.28
N CYS A 357 8.41 23.93 24.28
CA CYS A 357 9.46 24.95 24.36
C CYS A 357 9.06 25.93 25.49
N PRO A 358 9.88 26.14 26.54
CA PRO A 358 9.60 27.22 27.48
C PRO A 358 9.80 28.53 26.74
N SER A 359 8.75 29.34 26.69
CA SER A 359 8.82 30.74 26.26
C SER A 359 9.88 31.45 27.10
N ALA A 360 10.90 31.99 26.43
CA ALA A 360 11.81 32.95 27.03
C ALA A 360 10.99 34.21 27.36
N GLU A 361 10.79 34.46 28.65
CA GLU A 361 10.42 35.78 29.13
C GLU A 361 11.63 36.70 28.95
N ALA A 362 11.39 37.81 28.26
CA ALA A 362 12.32 38.92 28.17
C ALA A 362 12.22 39.74 29.45
N ASP A 363 13.37 39.98 30.08
CA ASP A 363 13.69 41.19 30.84
C ASP A 363 15.15 41.58 30.52
#